data_AF-A0A7V1N7G9-F1
#
_entry.id   AF-A0A7V1N7G9-F1
#
_cell.length_a   1.000
_cell.length_b   1.000
_cell.length_c   1.000
_cell.angle_alpha   90.00
_cell.angle_beta   90.00
_cell.angle_gamma   90.00
#
_symmetry.space_group_name_H-M   'P 1'
#
loop_
_entity.id
_entity.type
_entity.pdbx_description
1 polymer ?
#
loop_
_entity_poly.entity_id
_entity_poly.type
_entity_poly.pdbx_seq_one_letter_code
_entity_poly.pdbx_strand_id
1 'polypeptide(L)'
;MTLQKKLNFGFILLPILLLVAGGWSYYRFNTLSRDVQALLDEDYVSIHAAMTMTRALERMDSAALLFLSGDDSTARAILKAAEPRFAAALDTAGRNRTLPGEGKLIEGIERDIAAFRAALDDFFQAPSPDRYRRSVQPRFEAVMHSIEALRLANADAMYATALSLSESARRAGLPATIFIIAAVLFTLLFAWMTHLYIVAPLRQLLARVRRWRETGRFEPPEIET
;
A
#
# COMPACT_ATOMS: atom_id res chain seq x y z
N MET A 1 -27.83 -38.86 -20.26
CA MET A 1 -27.41 -37.59 -20.90
C MET A 1 -26.75 -37.90 -22.23
N THR A 2 -27.14 -37.25 -23.33
CA THR A 2 -26.48 -37.41 -24.64
C THR A 2 -25.03 -36.91 -24.59
N LEU A 3 -24.12 -37.52 -25.37
CA LEU A 3 -22.68 -37.21 -25.40
C LEU A 3 -22.42 -35.70 -25.64
N GLN A 4 -23.23 -35.06 -26.47
CA GLN A 4 -23.21 -33.62 -26.73
C GLN A 4 -23.44 -32.77 -25.47
N LYS A 5 -24.38 -33.16 -24.58
CA LYS A 5 -24.63 -32.44 -23.33
C LYS A 5 -23.47 -32.58 -22.34
N LYS A 6 -22.81 -33.75 -22.30
CA LYS A 6 -21.60 -33.96 -21.47
C LYS A 6 -20.42 -33.13 -21.97
N LEU A 7 -20.26 -33.03 -23.29
CA LEU A 7 -19.17 -32.26 -23.91
C LEU A 7 -19.38 -30.75 -23.72
N ASN A 8 -20.57 -30.23 -24.02
CA ASN A 8 -20.88 -28.81 -23.85
C ASN A 8 -20.75 -28.37 -22.39
N PHE A 9 -21.10 -29.24 -21.43
CA PHE A 9 -20.96 -28.91 -20.02
C PHE A 9 -19.51 -28.66 -19.61
N GLY A 10 -18.57 -29.53 -20.02
CA GLY A 10 -17.16 -29.32 -19.69
C GLY A 10 -16.53 -28.13 -20.42
N PHE A 11 -16.92 -27.87 -21.67
CA PHE A 11 -16.48 -26.70 -22.43
C PHE A 11 -16.99 -25.36 -21.86
N ILE A 12 -18.16 -25.34 -21.22
CA ILE A 12 -18.73 -24.14 -20.58
C ILE A 12 -18.23 -23.99 -19.14
N LEU A 13 -18.05 -25.10 -18.42
CA LEU A 13 -17.61 -25.09 -17.03
C LEU A 13 -16.21 -24.51 -16.86
N LEU A 14 -15.30 -24.84 -17.79
CA LEU A 14 -13.90 -24.37 -17.76
C LEU A 14 -13.76 -22.84 -17.84
N PRO A 15 -14.38 -22.12 -18.81
CA PRO A 15 -14.36 -20.67 -18.85
C PRO A 15 -15.10 -20.03 -17.67
N ILE A 16 -16.16 -20.63 -17.14
CA ILE A 16 -16.81 -20.14 -15.91
C ILE A 16 -15.83 -20.19 -14.73
N LEU A 17 -15.11 -21.30 -14.57
CA LEU A 17 -14.15 -21.47 -13.48
C LEU A 17 -12.98 -20.48 -13.59
N LEU A 18 -12.51 -20.22 -14.82
CA LEU A 18 -11.52 -19.18 -15.09
C LEU A 18 -12.04 -17.77 -14.81
N LEU A 19 -13.28 -17.47 -15.16
CA LEU A 19 -13.90 -16.17 -14.86
C LEU A 19 -14.06 -15.95 -13.35
N VAL A 20 -14.46 -16.97 -12.59
CA VAL A 20 -14.56 -16.89 -11.13
C VAL A 20 -13.18 -16.70 -10.50
N ALA A 21 -12.18 -17.48 -10.91
CA ALA A 21 -10.82 -17.37 -10.41
C ALA A 21 -10.20 -16.00 -10.73
N GLY A 22 -10.35 -15.55 -11.99
CA GLY A 22 -9.87 -14.26 -12.46
C GLY A 22 -10.58 -13.09 -11.77
N GLY A 23 -11.91 -13.15 -11.64
CA GLY A 23 -12.70 -12.14 -10.94
C GLY A 23 -12.34 -12.04 -9.46
N TRP A 24 -12.14 -13.18 -8.79
CA TRP A 24 -11.69 -13.21 -7.39
C TRP A 24 -10.29 -12.60 -7.23
N SER A 25 -9.35 -13.00 -8.10
CA SER A 25 -7.99 -12.44 -8.12
C SER A 25 -8.00 -10.93 -8.33
N TYR A 26 -8.78 -10.45 -9.31
CA TYR A 26 -8.94 -9.03 -9.60
C TYR A 26 -9.51 -8.25 -8.41
N TYR A 27 -10.58 -8.76 -7.78
CA TYR A 27 -11.18 -8.12 -6.61
C TYR A 27 -10.19 -8.00 -5.43
N ARG A 28 -9.44 -9.07 -5.15
CA ARG A 28 -8.44 -9.10 -4.07
C ARG A 28 -7.27 -8.17 -4.37
N PHE A 29 -6.78 -8.17 -5.61
CA PHE A 29 -5.71 -7.29 -6.04
C PHE A 29 -6.12 -5.81 -5.91
N ASN A 30 -7.32 -5.44 -6.35
CA ASN A 30 -7.80 -4.07 -6.27
C ASN A 30 -7.99 -3.59 -4.82
N THR A 31 -8.41 -4.50 -3.92
CA THR A 31 -8.50 -4.20 -2.48
C THR A 31 -7.11 -3.93 -1.90
N LEU A 32 -6.14 -4.81 -2.17
CA LEU A 32 -4.76 -4.63 -1.71
C LEU A 32 -4.14 -3.34 -2.25
N SER A 33 -4.37 -3.02 -3.52
CA SER A 33 -3.87 -1.79 -4.14
C SER A 33 -4.42 -0.55 -3.46
N ARG A 34 -5.72 -0.53 -3.12
CA ARG A 34 -6.34 0.58 -2.41
C ARG A 34 -5.79 0.72 -0.99
N ASP A 35 -5.61 -0.38 -0.28
CA ASP A 35 -5.10 -0.36 1.10
C ASP A 35 -3.64 0.11 1.15
N VAL A 36 -2.81 -0.27 0.16
CA VAL A 36 -1.45 0.25 -0.01
C VAL A 36 -1.46 1.75 -0.36
N GLN A 37 -2.37 2.18 -1.21
CA GLN A 37 -2.46 3.58 -1.58
C GLN A 37 -2.91 4.46 -0.40
N ALA A 38 -3.87 4.00 0.40
CA ALA A 38 -4.28 4.68 1.62
C ALA A 38 -3.12 4.79 2.62
N LEU A 39 -2.35 3.71 2.83
CA LEU A 39 -1.13 3.73 3.65
C LEU A 39 -0.14 4.82 3.18
N LEU A 40 0.10 4.89 1.87
CA LEU A 40 1.05 5.85 1.31
C LEU A 40 0.52 7.28 1.38
N ASP A 41 -0.75 7.52 1.10
CA ASP A 41 -1.30 8.88 1.06
C ASP A 41 -1.47 9.48 2.47
N GLU A 42 -1.87 8.69 3.45
CA GLU A 42 -2.10 9.17 4.83
C GLU A 42 -0.79 9.30 5.62
N ASP A 43 0.05 8.26 5.67
CA ASP A 43 1.24 8.25 6.52
C ASP A 43 2.36 9.14 5.97
N TYR A 44 2.48 9.24 4.64
CA TYR A 44 3.46 10.12 4.01
C TYR A 44 3.19 11.59 4.33
N VAL A 45 1.92 12.01 4.37
CA VAL A 45 1.56 13.41 4.61
C VAL A 45 1.94 13.82 6.03
N SER A 46 1.65 13.01 7.04
CA SER A 46 2.00 13.31 8.44
C SER A 46 3.51 13.31 8.68
N ILE A 47 4.25 12.34 8.13
CA ILE A 47 5.71 12.29 8.22
C ILE A 47 6.35 13.47 7.46
N HIS A 48 5.83 13.80 6.28
CA HIS A 48 6.33 14.93 5.48
C HIS A 48 6.05 16.28 6.17
N ALA A 49 4.88 16.43 6.81
CA ALA A 49 4.57 17.59 7.62
C ALA A 49 5.56 17.74 8.79
N ALA A 50 5.86 16.65 9.51
CA ALA A 50 6.86 16.67 10.58
C ALA A 50 8.26 17.09 10.08
N MET A 51 8.73 16.52 8.95
CA MET A 51 10.01 16.93 8.34
C MET A 51 10.02 18.40 7.93
N THR A 52 8.88 18.91 7.42
CA THR A 52 8.77 20.31 7.02
C THR A 52 8.80 21.24 8.23
N MET A 53 8.15 20.85 9.35
CA MET A 53 8.23 21.56 10.62
C MET A 53 9.67 21.60 11.15
N THR A 54 10.39 20.47 11.16
CA THR A 54 11.80 20.41 11.56
C THR A 54 12.66 21.39 10.77
N ARG A 55 12.62 21.34 9.43
CA ARG A 55 13.44 22.24 8.59
C ARG A 55 13.09 23.71 8.78
N ALA A 56 11.80 24.01 8.95
CA ALA A 56 11.35 25.38 9.20
C ALA A 56 11.83 25.88 10.58
N LEU A 57 11.77 25.03 11.60
CA LEU A 57 12.24 25.33 12.95
C LEU A 57 13.76 25.55 12.99
N GLU A 58 14.54 24.68 12.35
CA GLU A 58 16.00 24.85 12.19
C GLU A 58 16.35 26.16 11.49
N ARG A 59 15.52 26.59 10.53
CA ARG A 59 15.68 27.88 9.86
C ARG A 59 15.38 29.05 10.79
N MET A 60 14.36 28.96 11.64
CA MET A 60 14.07 29.97 12.66
C MET A 60 15.21 30.08 13.69
N ASP A 61 15.76 28.96 14.14
CA ASP A 61 16.91 28.92 15.04
C ASP A 61 18.17 29.55 14.40
N SER A 62 18.46 29.18 13.15
CA SER A 62 19.54 29.80 12.36
C SER A 62 19.38 31.32 12.24
N ALA A 63 18.15 31.83 12.16
CA ALA A 63 17.90 33.27 12.12
C ALA A 63 18.28 33.96 13.43
N ALA A 64 18.06 33.33 14.59
CA ALA A 64 18.51 33.85 15.87
C ALA A 64 20.05 33.98 15.92
N LEU A 65 20.76 32.97 15.41
CA LEU A 65 22.22 32.95 15.33
C LEU A 65 22.77 34.01 14.35
N LEU A 66 22.12 34.21 13.21
CA LEU A 66 22.48 35.26 12.24
C LEU A 66 22.26 36.66 12.82
N PHE A 67 21.14 36.86 13.51
CA PHE A 67 20.85 38.11 14.21
C PHE A 67 21.91 38.41 15.28
N LEU A 68 22.33 37.38 16.05
CA LEU A 68 23.42 37.50 17.02
C LEU A 68 24.75 37.87 16.38
N SER A 69 24.96 37.49 15.12
CA SER A 69 26.16 37.78 14.34
C SER A 69 26.12 39.16 13.66
N GLY A 70 25.03 39.92 13.83
CA GLY A 70 24.84 41.26 13.27
C GLY A 70 24.16 41.30 11.89
N ASP A 71 23.74 40.16 11.35
CA ASP A 71 23.04 40.07 10.07
C ASP A 71 21.51 40.08 10.24
N ASP A 72 20.98 41.22 10.71
CA ASP A 72 19.56 41.39 11.04
C ASP A 72 18.65 41.23 9.80
N SER A 73 19.04 41.82 8.67
CA SER A 73 18.22 41.80 7.46
C SER A 73 18.00 40.36 6.95
N THR A 74 19.05 39.53 6.94
CA THR A 74 18.96 38.13 6.55
C THR A 74 18.17 37.31 7.58
N ALA A 75 18.41 37.54 8.88
CA ALA A 75 17.66 36.88 9.95
C ALA A 75 16.14 37.10 9.82
N ARG A 76 15.70 38.35 9.66
CA ARG A 76 14.27 38.69 9.48
C ARG A 76 13.68 38.09 8.21
N ALA A 77 14.44 38.09 7.11
CA ALA A 77 14.00 37.47 5.86
C ALA A 77 13.78 35.96 6.01
N ILE A 78 14.67 35.27 6.74
CA ILE A 78 14.53 33.84 7.04
C ILE A 78 13.30 33.58 7.89
N LEU A 79 13.08 34.34 8.98
CA LEU A 79 11.90 34.16 9.84
C LEU A 79 10.60 34.36 9.07
N LYS A 80 10.51 35.44 8.29
CA LYS A 80 9.34 35.74 7.45
C LYS A 80 8.99 34.61 6.47
N ALA A 81 9.98 33.83 6.04
CA ALA A 81 9.76 32.68 5.16
C ALA A 81 9.52 31.36 5.93
N ALA A 82 10.17 31.18 7.09
CA ALA A 82 10.14 29.93 7.84
C ALA A 82 8.88 29.78 8.70
N GLU A 83 8.44 30.84 9.36
CA GLU A 83 7.23 30.83 10.21
C GLU A 83 5.96 30.37 9.51
N PRO A 84 5.59 30.92 8.32
CA PRO A 84 4.37 30.46 7.63
C PRO A 84 4.51 29.02 7.14
N ARG A 85 5.72 28.57 6.78
CA ARG A 85 5.96 27.17 6.40
C ARG A 85 5.77 26.22 7.57
N PHE A 86 6.27 26.59 8.75
CA PHE A 86 6.04 25.83 9.97
C PHE A 86 4.54 25.75 10.28
N ALA A 87 3.84 26.88 10.26
CA ALA A 87 2.40 26.95 10.56
C ALA A 87 1.57 26.11 9.58
N ALA A 88 1.85 26.20 8.27
CA ALA A 88 1.16 25.40 7.26
C ALA A 88 1.41 23.89 7.42
N ALA A 89 2.64 23.51 7.78
CA ALA A 89 2.98 22.10 8.04
C ALA A 89 2.28 21.58 9.31
N LEU A 90 2.25 22.37 10.39
CA LEU A 90 1.55 22.02 11.62
C LEU A 90 0.03 21.86 11.39
N ASP A 91 -0.58 22.78 10.64
CA ASP A 91 -2.00 22.69 10.26
C ASP A 91 -2.27 21.45 9.36
N THR A 92 -1.35 21.14 8.45
CA THR A 92 -1.44 19.91 7.64
C THR A 92 -1.40 18.65 8.52
N ALA A 93 -0.50 18.58 9.50
CA ALA A 93 -0.47 17.48 10.46
C ALA A 93 -1.73 17.46 11.35
N GLY A 94 -2.22 18.63 11.76
CA GLY A 94 -3.43 18.76 12.58
C GLY A 94 -4.71 18.31 11.87
N ARG A 95 -4.77 18.47 10.54
CA ARG A 95 -5.90 18.02 9.70
C ARG A 95 -5.82 16.53 9.34
N ASN A 96 -4.63 15.95 9.29
CA ASN A 96 -4.41 14.54 8.96
C ASN A 96 -4.14 13.69 10.20
N ARG A 97 -5.05 13.75 11.18
CA ARG A 97 -4.98 12.94 12.39
C ARG A 97 -5.43 11.51 12.07
N THR A 98 -4.48 10.60 11.95
CA THR A 98 -4.72 9.19 11.62
C THR A 98 -4.62 8.30 12.87
N LEU A 99 -3.96 8.77 13.94
CA LEU A 99 -3.67 7.96 15.12
C LEU A 99 -4.40 8.40 16.40
N PRO A 100 -4.84 7.43 17.24
CA PRO A 100 -5.32 7.73 18.59
C PRO A 100 -4.22 8.41 19.43
N GLY A 101 -4.53 9.58 19.99
CA GLY A 101 -3.58 10.33 20.82
C GLY A 101 -2.70 11.33 20.06
N GLU A 102 -2.72 11.32 18.72
CA GLU A 102 -1.99 12.27 17.88
C GLU A 102 -2.38 13.73 18.16
N GLY A 103 -3.66 13.98 18.48
CA GLY A 103 -4.13 15.31 18.89
C GLY A 103 -3.34 15.90 20.06
N LYS A 104 -2.95 15.08 21.05
CA LYS A 104 -2.13 15.54 22.18
C LYS A 104 -0.70 15.91 21.77
N LEU A 105 -0.15 15.21 20.77
CA LEU A 105 1.17 15.52 20.22
C LEU A 105 1.13 16.85 19.45
N ILE A 106 0.09 17.06 18.62
CA ILE A 106 -0.16 18.33 17.92
C ILE A 106 -0.29 19.49 18.92
N GLU A 107 -1.14 19.35 19.93
CA GLU A 107 -1.33 20.36 20.99
C GLU A 107 -0.01 20.64 21.75
N GLY A 108 0.82 19.60 21.94
CA GLY A 108 2.16 19.74 22.48
C GLY A 108 3.07 20.62 21.62
N ILE A 109 3.12 20.36 20.31
CA ILE A 109 3.88 21.16 19.35
C ILE A 109 3.37 22.60 19.33
N GLU A 110 2.05 22.82 19.31
CA GLU A 110 1.44 24.16 19.33
C GLU A 110 1.85 24.98 20.56
N ARG A 111 1.85 24.36 21.74
CA ARG A 111 2.30 25.02 22.97
C ARG A 111 3.79 25.32 22.92
N ASP A 112 4.61 24.36 22.51
CA ASP A 112 6.06 24.50 22.55
C ASP A 112 6.54 25.53 21.51
N ILE A 113 5.93 25.57 20.31
CA ILE A 113 6.26 26.57 19.28
C ILE A 113 5.85 27.97 19.72
N ALA A 114 4.72 28.12 20.42
CA ALA A 114 4.32 29.40 20.99
C ALA A 114 5.34 29.89 22.03
N ALA A 115 5.81 28.99 22.90
CA ALA A 115 6.85 29.32 23.87
C ALA A 115 8.18 29.70 23.20
N PHE A 116 8.58 28.97 22.15
CA PHE A 116 9.78 29.28 21.36
C PHE A 116 9.70 30.65 20.68
N ARG A 117 8.58 30.98 20.03
CA ARG A 117 8.35 32.29 19.41
C ARG A 117 8.44 33.42 20.41
N ALA A 118 7.79 33.28 21.57
CA ALA A 118 7.86 34.29 22.62
C ALA A 118 9.30 34.52 23.13
N ALA A 119 10.11 33.45 23.21
CA ALA A 119 11.51 33.58 23.59
C ALA A 119 12.39 34.17 22.48
N LEU A 120 12.09 33.90 21.21
CA LEU A 120 12.72 34.57 20.07
C LEU A 120 12.44 36.07 20.08
N ASP A 121 11.18 36.46 20.29
CA ASP A 121 10.79 37.88 20.33
C ASP A 121 11.49 38.64 21.46
N ASP A 122 11.55 38.05 22.67
CA ASP A 122 12.31 38.60 23.80
C ASP A 122 13.83 38.64 23.51
N PHE A 123 14.36 37.62 22.84
CA PHE A 123 15.76 37.58 22.43
C PHE A 123 16.13 38.70 21.46
N PHE A 124 15.27 39.03 20.49
CA PHE A 124 15.53 40.09 19.52
C PHE A 124 15.57 41.50 20.12
N GLN A 125 15.02 41.71 21.32
CA GLN A 125 15.11 43.00 22.02
C GLN A 125 16.48 43.22 22.66
N ALA A 126 17.14 42.16 23.12
CA ALA A 126 18.42 42.22 23.81
C ALA A 126 19.26 40.97 23.49
N PRO A 127 19.80 40.87 22.26
CA PRO A 127 20.50 39.67 21.80
C PRO A 127 21.80 39.48 22.57
N SER A 128 22.00 38.29 23.13
CA SER A 128 23.28 37.89 23.71
C SER A 128 23.47 36.38 23.61
N PRO A 129 24.72 35.88 23.52
CA PRO A 129 24.98 34.44 23.49
C PRO A 129 24.41 33.73 24.74
N ASP A 130 24.43 34.39 25.89
CA ASP A 130 23.88 33.85 27.13
C ASP A 130 22.35 33.76 27.12
N ARG A 131 21.66 34.78 26.59
CA ARG A 131 20.20 34.75 26.46
C ARG A 131 19.75 33.69 25.46
N TYR A 132 20.47 33.55 24.35
CA TYR A 132 20.23 32.48 23.37
C TYR A 132 20.32 31.10 24.05
N ARG A 133 21.45 30.80 24.69
CA ARG A 133 21.69 29.49 25.34
C ARG A 133 20.70 29.17 26.46
N ARG A 134 20.26 30.18 27.22
CA ARG A 134 19.38 29.96 28.39
C ARG A 134 17.89 30.02 28.06
N SER A 135 17.51 30.73 26.99
CA SER A 135 16.09 30.99 26.69
C SER A 135 15.65 30.37 25.37
N VAL A 136 16.37 30.65 24.28
CA VAL A 136 15.97 30.25 22.92
C VAL A 136 16.28 28.77 22.68
N GLN A 137 17.53 28.36 22.92
CA GLN A 137 18.00 27.00 22.65
C GLN A 137 17.17 25.90 23.36
N PRO A 138 16.86 25.98 24.67
CA PRO A 138 16.07 24.93 25.33
C PRO A 138 14.64 24.83 24.78
N ARG A 139 14.07 25.93 24.30
CA ARG A 139 12.74 25.94 23.69
C ARG A 139 12.77 25.40 22.27
N PHE A 140 13.82 25.69 21.50
CA PHE A 140 14.06 25.04 20.21
C PHE A 140 14.11 23.52 20.39
N GLU A 141 14.91 23.04 21.36
CA GLU A 141 15.05 21.61 21.67
C GLU A 141 13.71 20.99 22.09
N ALA A 142 12.88 21.71 22.86
CA ALA A 142 11.54 21.25 23.24
C ALA A 142 10.62 21.07 22.02
N VAL A 143 10.58 22.04 21.11
CA VAL A 143 9.79 21.91 19.87
C VAL A 143 10.31 20.77 19.00
N MET A 144 11.64 20.63 18.86
CA MET A 144 12.26 19.53 18.13
C MET A 144 11.85 18.17 18.70
N HIS A 145 11.86 18.01 20.03
CA HIS A 145 11.43 16.79 20.70
C HIS A 145 9.96 16.47 20.44
N SER A 146 9.08 17.48 20.49
CA SER A 146 7.64 17.31 20.24
C SER A 146 7.35 16.93 18.78
N ILE A 147 8.07 17.52 17.81
CA ILE A 147 7.97 17.13 16.39
C ILE A 147 8.48 15.71 16.18
N GLU A 148 9.60 15.35 16.81
CA GLU A 148 10.17 14.01 16.68
C GLU A 148 9.26 12.95 17.28
N ALA A 149 8.60 13.22 18.42
CA ALA A 149 7.61 12.33 19.00
C ALA A 149 6.43 12.09 18.04
N LEU A 150 5.94 13.14 17.36
CA LEU A 150 4.91 13.01 16.33
C LEU A 150 5.40 12.17 15.14
N ARG A 151 6.63 12.43 14.68
CA ARG A 151 7.23 11.71 13.54
C ARG A 151 7.41 10.23 13.84
N LEU A 152 7.90 9.88 15.04
CA LEU A 152 8.10 8.50 15.48
C LEU A 152 6.77 7.76 15.61
N ALA A 153 5.76 8.38 16.24
CA ALA A 153 4.44 7.78 16.36
C ALA A 153 3.82 7.43 14.99
N ASN A 154 3.95 8.34 14.02
CA ASN A 154 3.50 8.11 12.64
C ASN A 154 4.33 7.04 11.92
N ALA A 155 5.65 7.04 12.09
CA ALA A 155 6.52 6.04 11.46
C ALA A 155 6.27 4.62 12.01
N ASP A 156 6.06 4.49 13.32
CA ASP A 156 5.76 3.21 13.97
C ASP A 156 4.40 2.65 13.51
N ALA A 157 3.40 3.52 13.37
CA ALA A 157 2.10 3.15 12.83
C ALA A 157 2.20 2.67 11.37
N MET A 158 2.92 3.41 10.52
CA MET A 158 3.16 3.02 9.13
C MET A 158 3.83 1.65 9.05
N TYR A 159 4.83 1.39 9.91
CA TYR A 159 5.53 0.11 9.96
C TYR A 159 4.60 -1.04 10.39
N ALA A 160 3.77 -0.83 11.42
CA ALA A 160 2.80 -1.81 11.88
C ALA A 160 1.74 -2.13 10.80
N THR A 161 1.23 -1.11 10.11
CA THR A 161 0.26 -1.29 9.03
C THR A 161 0.90 -2.00 7.84
N ALA A 162 2.14 -1.67 7.46
CA ALA A 162 2.89 -2.35 6.40
C ALA A 162 3.10 -3.84 6.71
N LEU A 163 3.41 -4.21 7.96
CA LEU A 163 3.51 -5.61 8.38
C LEU A 163 2.17 -6.34 8.20
N SER A 164 1.06 -5.72 8.61
CA SER A 164 -0.28 -6.30 8.48
C SER A 164 -0.71 -6.50 7.02
N LEU A 165 -0.34 -5.56 6.13
CA LEU A 165 -0.56 -5.63 4.69
C LEU A 165 0.24 -6.76 4.06
N SER A 166 1.52 -6.91 4.45
CA SER A 166 2.38 -7.99 3.99
C SER A 166 1.84 -9.37 4.39
N GLU A 167 1.40 -9.51 5.64
CA GLU A 167 0.79 -10.76 6.11
C GLU A 167 -0.54 -11.06 5.38
N SER A 168 -1.36 -10.03 5.18
CA SER A 168 -2.62 -10.14 4.45
C SER A 168 -2.40 -10.51 2.98
N ALA A 169 -1.40 -9.92 2.32
CA ALA A 169 -1.02 -10.26 0.95
C ALA A 169 -0.57 -11.72 0.83
N ARG A 170 0.23 -12.21 1.78
CA ARG A 170 0.67 -13.61 1.82
C ARG A 170 -0.51 -14.57 1.97
N ARG A 171 -1.47 -14.26 2.85
CA ARG A 171 -2.67 -15.09 3.06
C ARG A 171 -3.67 -14.97 1.89
N ALA A 172 -3.73 -13.82 1.22
CA ALA A 172 -4.62 -13.57 0.08
C ALA A 172 -4.27 -14.40 -1.16
N GLY A 173 -3.03 -14.88 -1.29
CA GLY A 173 -2.60 -15.74 -2.40
C GLY A 173 -3.18 -17.17 -2.37
N LEU A 174 -3.45 -17.70 -1.17
CA LEU A 174 -3.87 -19.10 -0.98
C LEU A 174 -5.13 -19.51 -1.77
N PRO A 175 -6.26 -18.77 -1.72
CA PRO A 175 -7.46 -19.13 -2.47
C PRO A 175 -7.23 -19.08 -3.98
N ALA A 176 -6.52 -18.07 -4.47
CA ALA A 176 -6.24 -17.92 -5.90
C ALA A 176 -5.38 -19.08 -6.43
N THR A 177 -4.36 -19.50 -5.68
CA THR A 177 -3.54 -20.67 -6.02
C THR A 177 -4.38 -21.95 -6.04
N ILE A 178 -5.30 -22.14 -5.08
CA ILE A 178 -6.20 -23.30 -5.05
C ILE A 178 -7.10 -23.32 -6.30
N PHE A 179 -7.68 -22.19 -6.70
CA PHE A 179 -8.50 -22.09 -7.92
C PHE A 179 -7.70 -22.41 -9.18
N ILE A 180 -6.45 -21.94 -9.28
CA ILE A 180 -5.57 -22.25 -10.42
C ILE A 180 -5.26 -23.74 -10.47
N ILE A 181 -4.88 -24.36 -9.35
CA ILE A 181 -4.61 -25.80 -9.28
C ILE A 181 -5.86 -26.59 -9.67
N ALA A 182 -7.02 -26.22 -9.14
CA ALA A 182 -8.29 -26.87 -9.48
C ALA A 182 -8.62 -26.75 -10.98
N ALA A 183 -8.39 -25.58 -11.59
CA ALA A 183 -8.59 -25.36 -13.03
C ALA A 183 -7.66 -26.23 -13.88
N VAL A 184 -6.39 -26.35 -13.51
CA VAL A 184 -5.41 -27.21 -14.20
C VAL A 184 -5.81 -28.68 -14.10
N LEU A 185 -6.14 -29.17 -12.90
CA LEU A 185 -6.57 -30.54 -12.68
C LEU A 185 -7.86 -30.86 -13.46
N PHE A 186 -8.83 -29.94 -13.45
CA PHE A 186 -10.06 -30.07 -14.21
C PHE A 186 -9.78 -30.15 -15.72
N THR A 187 -8.88 -29.31 -16.24
CA THR A 187 -8.49 -29.30 -17.65
C THR A 187 -7.85 -30.63 -18.06
N LEU A 188 -6.94 -31.16 -17.24
CA LEU A 188 -6.30 -32.46 -17.48
C LEU A 188 -7.31 -33.62 -17.47
N LEU A 189 -8.19 -33.64 -16.47
CA LEU A 189 -9.24 -34.66 -16.36
C LEU A 189 -10.21 -34.60 -17.55
N PHE A 190 -10.60 -33.39 -17.96
CA PHE A 190 -11.48 -33.18 -19.10
C PHE A 190 -10.83 -33.61 -20.43
N ALA A 191 -9.56 -33.30 -20.64
CA ALA A 191 -8.79 -33.75 -21.81
C ALA A 191 -8.71 -35.28 -21.86
N TRP A 192 -8.42 -35.93 -20.72
CA TRP A 192 -8.36 -37.38 -20.62
C TRP A 192 -9.73 -38.03 -20.88
N MET A 193 -10.80 -37.51 -20.28
CA MET A 193 -12.17 -37.98 -20.51
C MET A 193 -12.56 -37.85 -21.99
N THR A 194 -12.24 -36.71 -22.62
CA THR A 194 -12.52 -36.49 -24.05
C THR A 194 -11.80 -37.51 -24.93
N HIS A 195 -10.54 -37.83 -24.61
CA HIS A 195 -9.79 -38.86 -25.33
C HIS A 195 -10.46 -40.24 -25.20
N LEU A 196 -10.79 -40.66 -23.96
CA LEU A 196 -11.36 -41.99 -23.68
C LEU A 196 -12.76 -42.19 -24.26
N TYR A 197 -13.65 -41.23 -24.05
CA TYR A 197 -15.08 -41.42 -24.36
C TYR A 197 -15.49 -40.94 -25.76
N ILE A 198 -14.66 -40.14 -26.43
CA ILE A 198 -15.01 -39.53 -27.72
C ILE A 198 -13.98 -39.90 -28.79
N VAL A 199 -12.71 -39.51 -28.60
CA VAL A 199 -11.70 -39.64 -29.65
C VAL A 199 -11.37 -41.09 -29.95
N ALA A 200 -11.13 -41.93 -28.92
CA ALA A 200 -10.78 -43.33 -29.12
C ALA A 200 -11.91 -44.14 -29.80
N PRO A 201 -13.18 -44.07 -29.37
CA PRO A 201 -14.29 -44.75 -30.04
C PRO A 201 -14.51 -44.25 -31.48
N LEU A 202 -14.41 -42.93 -31.72
CA LEU A 202 -14.51 -42.38 -33.09
C LEU A 202 -13.41 -42.89 -34.01
N ARG A 203 -12.17 -42.96 -33.52
CA ARG A 203 -11.04 -43.52 -34.29
C ARG A 203 -11.27 -45.00 -34.62
N GLN A 204 -11.76 -45.79 -33.67
CA GLN A 204 -12.09 -47.19 -33.90
C GLN A 204 -13.21 -47.35 -34.95
N LEU A 205 -14.28 -46.55 -34.86
CA LEU A 205 -15.36 -46.55 -35.86
C LEU A 205 -14.86 -46.13 -37.25
N LEU A 206 -14.10 -45.04 -37.34
CA LEU A 206 -13.50 -44.56 -38.60
C LEU A 206 -12.56 -45.61 -39.23
N ALA A 207 -11.75 -46.27 -38.42
CA ALA A 207 -10.86 -47.34 -38.87
C ALA A 207 -11.63 -48.55 -39.39
N ARG A 208 -12.77 -48.89 -38.79
CA ARG A 208 -13.65 -49.97 -39.25
C ARG A 208 -14.39 -49.60 -40.53
N VAL A 209 -14.90 -48.37 -40.65
CA VAL A 209 -15.55 -47.88 -41.87
C VAL A 209 -14.56 -47.83 -43.05
N ARG A 210 -13.32 -47.36 -42.82
CA ARG A 210 -12.27 -47.41 -43.85
C ARG A 210 -11.95 -48.84 -44.28
N ARG A 211 -11.76 -49.75 -43.32
CA ARG A 211 -11.52 -51.18 -43.62
C ARG A 211 -12.67 -51.83 -44.36
N TRP A 212 -13.92 -51.53 -44.01
CA TRP A 212 -15.10 -52.02 -44.72
C TRP A 212 -15.12 -51.53 -46.17
N ARG A 213 -14.82 -50.24 -46.41
CA ARG A 213 -14.73 -49.69 -47.76
C ARG A 213 -13.64 -50.36 -48.60
N GLU A 214 -12.52 -50.74 -47.97
CA GLU A 214 -11.37 -51.34 -48.65
C GLU A 214 -11.52 -52.86 -48.87
N THR A 215 -12.20 -53.58 -47.97
CA THR A 215 -12.27 -55.06 -47.98
C THR A 215 -13.67 -55.63 -48.23
N GLY A 216 -14.73 -54.82 -48.16
CA GLY A 216 -16.13 -55.23 -48.31
C GLY A 216 -16.70 -56.08 -47.17
N ARG A 217 -15.91 -56.37 -46.11
CA ARG A 217 -16.33 -57.20 -44.97
C ARG A 217 -16.54 -56.34 -43.72
N PHE A 218 -17.65 -56.58 -43.02
CA PHE A 218 -17.96 -55.91 -41.75
C PHE A 218 -17.52 -56.79 -40.58
N GLU A 219 -16.62 -56.30 -39.73
CA GLU A 219 -16.24 -56.95 -38.47
C GLU A 219 -17.02 -56.32 -37.30
N PRO A 220 -17.88 -57.08 -36.60
CA PRO A 220 -18.60 -56.56 -35.44
C PRO A 220 -17.64 -56.26 -34.27
N PRO A 221 -18.02 -55.36 -33.33
CA PRO A 221 -17.23 -55.12 -32.14
C PRO A 221 -17.02 -56.40 -31.32
N GLU A 222 -15.78 -56.72 -30.98
CA GLU A 222 -15.49 -57.52 -29.79
C GLU A 222 -15.93 -56.70 -28.58
N ILE A 223 -16.92 -57.23 -27.86
CA ILE A 223 -17.36 -56.68 -26.58
C ILE A 223 -16.48 -57.38 -25.54
N GLU A 224 -15.38 -56.75 -25.14
CA GLU A 224 -14.74 -57.13 -23.89
C GLU A 224 -15.70 -56.76 -22.75
N THR A 225 -16.29 -57.79 -22.15
CA THR A 225 -17.15 -57.72 -20.95
C THR A 225 -16.35 -57.38 -19.71
#